data_AF-A0A7C7HRU0-F1
#
_entry.id   AF-A0A7C7HRU0-F1
#
_cell.length_a   1.000
_cell.length_b   1.000
_cell.length_c   1.000
_cell.angle_alpha   90.00
_cell.angle_beta   90.00
_cell.angle_gamma   90.00
#
_symmetry.space_group_name_H-M   'P 1'
#
loop_
_entity.id
_entity.type
_entity.pdbx_description
1 polymer ?
#
loop_
_entity_poly.entity_id
_entity_poly.type
_entity_poly.pdbx_seq_one_letter_code
_entity_poly.pdbx_strand_id
1 'polypeptide(L)'
;MFYCTNCGEAQDDGKTFCRFCGEKQPGLQLINRLRSEARRLREGGEESTTETTKIQQETMSTLARLGKIRQEADEAARRRSGR
;
A
#
# COMPACT_ATOMS: atom_id res chain seq x y z
N MET A 1 14.45 -15.43 11.36
CA MET A 1 14.31 -14.48 12.48
C MET A 1 12.88 -13.98 12.49
N PHE A 2 12.21 -14.09 13.64
CA PHE A 2 10.88 -13.55 13.88
C PHE A 2 10.91 -12.75 15.18
N TYR A 3 9.91 -11.89 15.39
CA TYR A 3 9.82 -11.07 16.59
C TYR A 3 8.69 -11.56 17.49
N CYS A 4 8.92 -11.54 18.79
CA CYS A 4 7.90 -11.89 19.76
C CYS A 4 6.73 -10.91 19.66
N THR A 5 5.49 -11.41 19.57
CA THR A 5 4.29 -10.58 19.50
C THR A 5 3.98 -9.83 20.81
N ASN A 6 4.57 -10.27 21.92
CA ASN A 6 4.35 -9.67 23.23
C ASN A 6 5.45 -8.66 23.59
N CYS A 7 6.73 -9.04 23.51
CA CYS A 7 7.84 -8.16 23.91
C CYS A 7 8.62 -7.52 22.76
N GLY A 8 8.32 -7.86 21.50
CA GLY A 8 8.99 -7.30 20.34
C GLY A 8 10.44 -7.77 20.12
N GLU A 9 10.96 -8.65 20.98
CA GLU A 9 12.34 -9.11 20.86
C GLU A 9 12.53 -10.15 19.76
N ALA A 10 13.71 -10.10 19.13
CA ALA A 10 14.09 -11.03 18.08
C ALA A 10 14.30 -12.44 18.65
N GLN A 11 13.77 -13.43 17.94
CA GLN A 11 13.91 -14.85 18.28
C GLN A 11 14.39 -15.66 17.06
N ASP A 12 15.12 -16.74 17.38
CA ASP A 12 15.51 -17.77 16.42
C ASP A 12 14.32 -18.64 16.04
N ASP A 13 14.29 -19.07 14.79
CA ASP A 13 13.23 -19.91 14.26
C ASP A 13 13.16 -21.24 15.02
N GLY A 14 11.95 -21.66 15.40
CA GLY A 14 11.73 -22.95 16.06
C GLY A 14 11.55 -22.90 17.57
N LYS A 15 11.65 -21.73 18.20
CA LYS A 15 11.36 -21.59 19.63
C LYS A 15 9.86 -21.60 19.90
N THR A 16 9.44 -22.43 20.84
CA THR A 16 8.05 -22.53 21.33
C THR A 16 7.70 -21.45 22.35
N PHE A 17 8.71 -20.82 22.97
CA PHE A 17 8.56 -19.78 23.98
C PHE A 17 9.55 -18.65 23.73
N CYS A 18 9.16 -17.42 24.07
CA CYS A 18 10.06 -16.28 24.02
C CYS A 18 11.07 -16.38 25.16
N ARG A 19 12.37 -16.27 24.85
CA ARG A 19 13.43 -16.30 25.88
C ARG A 19 13.38 -15.08 26.82
N PHE A 20 12.78 -13.97 26.38
CA PHE A 20 12.78 -12.73 27.15
C PHE A 20 11.53 -12.57 28.02
N CYS A 21 10.33 -12.85 27.49
CA CYS A 21 9.07 -12.65 28.22
C CYS A 21 8.33 -13.95 28.59
N GLY A 22 8.80 -15.12 28.15
CA GLY A 22 8.15 -16.40 28.43
C GLY A 22 6.87 -16.67 27.63
N GLU A 23 6.42 -15.73 26.80
CA GLU A 23 5.20 -15.89 25.99
C GLU A 23 5.31 -17.06 25.02
N LYS A 24 4.23 -17.84 24.88
CA LYS A 24 4.18 -18.96 23.94
C LYS A 24 4.22 -18.43 22.52
N GLN A 25 5.23 -18.84 21.77
CA GLN A 25 5.40 -18.41 20.38
C GLN A 25 4.55 -19.28 19.45
N PRO A 26 4.05 -18.69 18.35
CA PRO A 26 3.37 -19.45 17.32
C PRO A 26 4.33 -20.52 16.75
N GLY A 27 3.81 -21.73 16.54
CA GLY A 27 4.63 -22.83 16.02
C GLY A 27 5.22 -22.55 14.64
N LEU A 28 6.28 -23.29 14.29
CA LEU A 28 7.00 -23.15 13.00
C LEU A 28 6.09 -23.13 11.78
N GLN A 29 5.04 -23.95 11.79
CA GLN A 29 4.08 -24.04 10.69
C GLN A 29 3.39 -22.69 10.41
N LEU A 30 2.97 -22.00 11.47
CA LEU A 30 2.31 -20.70 11.35
C LEU A 30 3.31 -19.62 10.91
N ILE A 31 4.53 -19.63 11.47
CA ILE A 31 5.59 -18.68 11.07
C ILE A 31 5.93 -18.85 9.59
N ASN A 32 6.04 -20.10 9.10
CA ASN A 32 6.32 -20.38 7.70
C ASN A 32 5.18 -19.93 6.78
N ARG A 33 3.92 -20.13 7.19
CA ARG A 33 2.75 -19.62 6.46
C ARG A 33 2.75 -18.09 6.39
N LEU A 34 3.00 -17.41 7.51
CA LEU A 34 3.05 -15.95 7.55
C LEU A 34 4.17 -15.41 6.65
N ARG A 35 5.32 -16.09 6.57
CA ARG A 35 6.40 -15.70 5.64
C ARG A 35 6.01 -15.89 4.18
N SER A 36 5.36 -16.99 3.83
CA SER A 36 4.93 -17.20 2.45
C SER A 36 3.87 -16.17 2.06
N GLU A 37 2.94 -15.85 2.96
CA GLU A 37 1.93 -14.82 2.77
C GLU A 37 2.56 -13.42 2.65
N ALA A 38 3.47 -13.04 3.55
CA ALA A 38 4.15 -11.76 3.49
C ALA A 38 4.96 -11.57 2.20
N ARG A 39 5.56 -12.64 1.66
CA ARG A 39 6.23 -12.63 0.36
C ARG A 39 5.23 -12.40 -0.78
N ARG A 40 4.12 -13.15 -0.80
CA ARG A 40 3.06 -12.97 -1.82
C ARG A 40 2.49 -11.55 -1.79
N LEU A 41 2.34 -10.95 -0.62
CA LEU A 41 1.88 -9.56 -0.47
C LEU A 41 2.90 -8.54 -0.98
N ARG A 42 4.20 -8.83 -0.90
CA ARG A 42 5.24 -7.96 -1.47
C ARG A 42 5.26 -8.06 -3.00
N GLU A 43 5.23 -9.28 -3.53
CA GLU A 43 5.21 -9.55 -4.97
C GLU A 43 3.92 -9.01 -5.63
N GLY A 44 2.75 -9.29 -5.04
CA GLY A 44 1.48 -8.71 -5.48
C GLY A 44 1.35 -7.22 -5.14
N GLY A 45 2.12 -6.74 -4.16
CA GLY A 45 2.28 -5.34 -3.83
C GLY A 45 2.98 -4.58 -4.95
N GLU A 46 4.01 -5.16 -5.57
CA GLU A 46 4.69 -4.55 -6.72
C GLU A 46 3.76 -4.47 -7.95
N GLU A 47 2.96 -5.50 -8.22
CA GLU A 47 1.95 -5.47 -9.30
C GLU A 47 0.87 -4.40 -9.02
N SER A 48 0.37 -4.34 -7.77
CA SER A 48 -0.59 -3.30 -7.37
C SER A 48 0.01 -1.90 -7.32
N THR A 49 1.31 -1.70 -7.06
CA THR A 49 1.93 -0.37 -7.20
C THR A 49 1.94 0.09 -8.65
N THR A 50 2.19 -0.79 -9.63
CA THR A 50 2.12 -0.39 -11.04
C THR A 50 0.69 -0.08 -11.50
N GLU A 51 -0.30 -0.87 -11.09
CA GLU A 51 -1.72 -0.57 -11.38
C GLU A 51 -2.18 0.70 -10.66
N THR A 52 -1.86 0.86 -9.37
CA THR A 52 -2.21 2.07 -8.61
C THR A 52 -1.51 3.31 -9.19
N THR A 53 -0.27 3.19 -9.68
CA THR A 53 0.45 4.29 -10.34
C THR A 53 -0.18 4.63 -11.70
N LYS A 54 -0.59 3.63 -12.48
CA LYS A 54 -1.32 3.87 -13.75
C LYS A 54 -2.66 4.54 -13.50
N ILE A 55 -3.44 4.06 -12.55
CA ILE A 55 -4.74 4.67 -12.17
C ILE A 55 -4.54 6.09 -11.64
N GLN A 56 -3.51 6.33 -10.81
CA GLN A 56 -3.16 7.69 -10.36
C GLN A 56 -2.74 8.60 -11.53
N GLN A 57 -1.97 8.09 -12.49
CA GLN A 57 -1.55 8.86 -13.66
C GLN A 57 -2.72 9.18 -14.59
N GLU A 58 -3.61 8.21 -14.83
CA GLU A 58 -4.82 8.38 -15.61
C GLU A 58 -5.75 9.41 -14.95
N THR A 59 -6.06 9.25 -13.67
CA THR A 59 -6.90 10.19 -12.92
C THR A 59 -6.35 11.62 -12.96
N MET A 60 -5.05 11.82 -12.80
CA MET A 60 -4.42 13.14 -12.94
C MET A 60 -4.57 13.72 -14.36
N SER A 61 -4.41 12.88 -15.39
CA SER A 61 -4.59 13.31 -16.78
C SER A 61 -6.05 13.71 -17.08
N THR A 62 -7.02 13.00 -16.52
CA THR A 62 -8.45 13.28 -16.69
C THR A 62 -8.83 14.58 -15.99
N LEU A 63 -8.33 14.79 -14.76
CA LEU A 63 -8.54 16.05 -14.03
C LEU A 63 -7.95 17.25 -14.76
N ALA A 64 -6.75 17.13 -15.33
CA ALA A 64 -6.14 18.19 -16.12
C ALA A 64 -6.96 18.55 -17.37
N ARG A 65 -7.52 17.56 -18.06
CA ARG A 65 -8.43 17.78 -19.21
C ARG A 65 -9.70 18.51 -18.79
N LEU A 66 -10.34 18.09 -17.70
CA LEU A 66 -11.55 18.73 -17.17
C LEU A 66 -11.29 20.19 -16.74
N GLY A 67 -10.11 20.47 -16.16
CA GLY A 67 -9.71 21.83 -15.78
C GLY A 67 -9.64 22.79 -16.97
N LYS A 68 -9.04 22.36 -18.10
CA LYS A 68 -8.98 23.17 -19.31
C LYS A 68 -10.35 23.50 -19.88
N ILE A 69 -11.25 22.52 -19.95
CA ILE A 69 -12.62 22.71 -20.45
C ILE A 69 -13.37 23.76 -19.63
N ARG A 70 -13.21 23.74 -18.30
CA ARG A 70 -13.82 24.75 -17.42
C ARG A 70 -13.25 26.15 -17.70
N GLN A 71 -11.95 26.27 -17.84
CA GLN A 71 -11.29 27.56 -18.11
C GLN A 71 -11.72 28.15 -19.47
N GLU A 72 -11.82 27.33 -20.50
CA GLU A 72 -12.28 27.75 -21.84
C GLU A 72 -13.74 28.23 -21.80
N ALA A 73 -14.60 27.53 -21.05
CA ALA A 73 -15.99 27.94 -20.86
C ALA A 73 -16.11 29.28 -20.13
N ASP A 74 -15.30 29.50 -19.09
CA ASP A 74 -15.26 30.77 -18.35
C ASP A 74 -14.77 31.93 -19.23
N GLU A 75 -13.73 31.70 -20.04
CA GLU A 75 -13.22 32.71 -20.98
C GLU A 75 -14.23 33.02 -22.09
N ALA A 76 -14.90 32.01 -22.63
CA ALA A 76 -15.97 32.18 -23.61
C ALA A 76 -17.16 32.95 -23.01
N ALA A 77 -17.53 32.68 -21.76
CA ALA A 77 -18.56 33.42 -21.04
C ALA A 77 -18.18 34.89 -20.86
N ARG A 78 -16.94 35.18 -20.48
CA ARG A 78 -16.42 36.56 -20.37
C ARG A 78 -16.42 37.30 -21.71
N ARG A 79 -16.01 36.64 -22.80
CA ARG A 79 -16.10 37.23 -24.15
C ARG A 79 -17.54 37.52 -24.55
N ARG A 80 -18.49 36.66 -24.17
CA ARG A 80 -19.91 36.83 -24.48
C ARG A 80 -20.57 37.93 -23.64
N SER A 81 -20.14 38.13 -22.39
CA SER A 81 -20.67 39.17 -21.50
C SER A 81 -20.06 40.57 -21.72
N GLY A 82 -18.93 40.65 -22.44
CA GLY A 82 -18.25 41.91 -22.78
C GLY A 82 -18.67 42.53 -24.12
N ARG A 83 -19.70 41.99 -24.78
CA ARG A 83 -20.29 42.50 -26.02
C ARG A 83 -21.73 42.91 -25.77
#